data_AF-A0A853F0K6-F1
#
_entry.id   AF-A0A853F0K6-F1
#
_cell.length_a   1.000
_cell.length_b   1.000
_cell.length_c   1.000
_cell.angle_alpha   90.00
_cell.angle_beta   90.00
_cell.angle_gamma   90.00
#
_symmetry.space_group_name_H-M   'P 1'
#
loop_
_entity.id
_entity.type
_entity.pdbx_description
1 polymer ?
#
loop_
_entity_poly.entity_id
_entity_poly.type
_entity_poly.pdbx_seq_one_letter_code
_entity_poly.pdbx_strand_id
1 'polypeptide(L)'
;MTKSSQTRIESLEKGEKLFFCTDLENAQDKNAHILRTNDPVGIVGYCPKYFVKDFKKLFDLSKESFSIKVKQVNKSAPEQLRLLCEITCNWHKDFSPFSEDKFALINIDERRAND
;
A
#
# COMPACT_ATOMS: atom_id res chain seq x y z
N MET A 1 3.21 14.93 3.33
CA MET A 1 2.33 15.14 2.15
C MET A 1 2.15 16.63 1.94
N THR A 2 1.97 17.09 0.71
CA THR A 2 1.69 18.51 0.45
C THR A 2 0.23 18.81 0.78
N LYS A 3 -0.12 20.07 1.10
CA LYS A 3 -1.51 20.48 1.34
C LYS A 3 -2.42 20.16 0.14
N SER A 4 -1.89 20.24 -1.08
CA SER A 4 -2.61 19.88 -2.30
C SER A 4 -3.03 18.40 -2.35
N SER A 5 -2.17 17.48 -1.89
CA SER A 5 -2.51 16.06 -1.81
C SER A 5 -3.61 15.79 -0.78
N GLN A 6 -3.62 16.52 0.34
CA GLN A 6 -4.63 16.37 1.39
C GLN A 6 -6.02 16.77 0.88
N THR A 7 -6.14 17.94 0.26
CA THR A 7 -7.41 18.38 -0.34
C THR A 7 -7.89 17.42 -1.43
N ARG A 8 -6.97 16.83 -2.19
CA ARG A 8 -7.34 15.83 -3.22
C ARG A 8 -7.91 14.55 -2.62
N ILE A 9 -7.38 14.06 -1.50
CA ILE A 9 -7.90 12.86 -0.83
C ILE A 9 -9.35 13.06 -0.37
N GLU A 10 -9.68 14.26 0.11
CA GLU A 10 -11.00 14.57 0.64
C GLU A 10 -12.11 14.64 -0.42
N SER A 11 -11.72 14.84 -1.69
CA SER A 11 -12.63 14.82 -2.83
C SER A 11 -12.74 13.46 -3.53
N LEU A 12 -12.00 12.44 -3.08
CA LEU A 12 -12.10 11.10 -3.65
C LEU A 12 -13.44 10.44 -3.31
N GLU A 13 -13.98 9.72 -4.28
CA GLU A 13 -15.24 9.00 -4.11
C GLU A 13 -15.01 7.49 -3.95
N LYS A 14 -15.92 6.83 -3.24
CA LYS A 14 -15.89 5.37 -3.09
C LYS A 14 -15.99 4.72 -4.49
N GLY A 15 -15.10 3.77 -4.75
CA GLY A 15 -15.00 3.05 -6.02
C GLY A 15 -14.06 3.67 -7.04
N GLU A 16 -13.57 4.90 -6.80
CA GLU A 16 -12.60 5.55 -7.68
C GLU A 16 -11.31 4.73 -7.79
N LYS A 17 -10.81 4.56 -9.01
CA LYS A 17 -9.61 3.76 -9.29
C LYS A 17 -8.36 4.53 -8.90
N LEU A 18 -7.47 3.86 -8.17
CA LEU A 18 -6.12 4.33 -7.89
C LEU A 18 -5.10 3.53 -8.70
N PHE A 19 -3.97 4.18 -8.99
CA PHE A 19 -2.89 3.61 -9.77
C PHE A 19 -1.71 3.34 -8.84
N PHE A 20 -1.21 2.11 -8.90
CA PHE A 20 -0.02 1.65 -8.19
C PHE A 20 1.21 1.95 -9.04
N CYS A 21 2.13 2.78 -8.54
CA CYS A 21 3.34 3.17 -9.28
C CYS A 21 4.59 3.00 -8.43
N THR A 22 5.66 2.48 -9.00
CA THR A 22 6.96 2.37 -8.33
C THR A 22 7.62 3.74 -8.24
N ASP A 23 8.19 4.07 -7.07
CA ASP A 23 8.95 5.29 -6.81
C ASP A 23 10.45 4.96 -6.77
N LEU A 24 11.08 4.94 -7.94
CA LEU A 24 12.44 4.41 -8.14
C LEU A 24 13.54 5.25 -7.47
N GLU A 25 13.30 6.54 -7.27
CA GLU A 25 14.26 7.49 -6.69
C GLU A 25 13.95 7.82 -5.23
N ASN A 26 13.10 7.01 -4.58
CA ASN A 26 12.78 7.21 -3.18
C ASN A 26 14.02 7.01 -2.30
N ALA A 27 14.46 8.08 -1.64
CA ALA A 27 15.66 8.08 -0.80
C ALA A 27 15.54 7.22 0.47
N GLN A 28 14.32 6.88 0.91
CA GLN A 28 14.06 6.18 2.17
C GLN A 28 13.81 4.68 1.96
N ASP A 29 13.13 4.31 0.88
CA ASP A 29 12.81 2.92 0.56
C ASP A 29 12.85 2.69 -0.95
N LYS A 30 13.87 1.94 -1.41
CA LYS A 30 14.07 1.58 -2.82
C LYS A 30 12.92 0.77 -3.42
N ASN A 31 12.06 0.18 -2.58
CA ASN A 31 10.89 -0.55 -3.04
C ASN A 31 9.61 0.29 -2.94
N ALA A 32 9.68 1.57 -2.56
CA ALA A 32 8.50 2.39 -2.34
C ALA A 32 7.54 2.37 -3.55
N HIS A 33 6.25 2.27 -3.26
CA HIS A 33 5.21 2.42 -4.25
C HIS A 33 4.25 3.51 -3.82
N ILE A 34 3.93 4.41 -4.74
CA ILE A 34 2.93 5.46 -4.59
C ILE A 34 1.58 4.99 -5.10
N LEU A 35 0.53 5.54 -4.51
CA LEU A 35 -0.82 5.53 -5.05
C LEU A 35 -1.13 6.90 -5.63
N ARG A 36 -1.67 6.93 -6.85
CA ARG A 36 -2.08 8.17 -7.52
C ARG A 36 -3.47 8.07 -8.16
N THR A 37 -4.08 9.22 -8.39
CA THR A 37 -5.29 9.38 -9.20
C THR A 37 -4.98 9.41 -10.70
N ASN A 38 -6.02 9.30 -11.53
CA ASN A 38 -5.90 9.42 -12.98
C ASN A 38 -5.95 10.88 -13.45
N ASP A 39 -6.98 11.62 -13.06
CA ASP A 39 -7.25 12.98 -13.55
C ASP A 39 -7.92 13.83 -12.44
N PRO A 40 -7.34 14.98 -12.05
CA PRO A 40 -5.94 15.31 -12.32
C PRO A 40 -5.02 14.26 -11.69
N VAL A 41 -3.86 14.04 -12.30
CA VAL A 41 -2.83 13.15 -11.74
C VAL A 41 -2.32 13.75 -10.43
N GLY A 42 -2.48 13.02 -9.33
CA GLY A 42 -2.00 13.45 -8.02
C GLY A 42 -1.68 12.27 -7.12
N ILE A 43 -0.59 12.38 -6.36
CA ILE A 43 -0.20 11.38 -5.36
C ILE A 43 -1.12 11.51 -4.14
N VAL A 44 -1.74 10.39 -3.75
CA VAL A 44 -2.66 10.29 -2.61
C VAL A 44 -2.07 9.53 -1.42
N GLY A 45 -0.88 8.94 -1.58
CA GLY A 45 -0.16 8.31 -0.50
C GLY A 45 0.85 7.27 -0.98
N TYR A 46 1.48 6.61 0.00
CA TYR A 46 2.38 5.48 -0.23
C TYR A 46 1.72 4.18 0.22
N CYS A 47 2.05 3.09 -0.47
CA CYS A 47 1.76 1.75 0.01
C CYS A 47 2.55 1.49 1.31
N PRO A 48 1.93 0.96 2.37
CA PRO A 48 2.63 0.63 3.60
C PRO A 48 3.79 -0.34 3.35
N LYS A 49 4.96 -0.05 3.91
CA LYS A 49 6.24 -0.76 3.68
C LYS A 49 6.15 -2.28 3.85
N TYR A 50 5.33 -2.76 4.79
CA TYR A 50 5.17 -4.19 5.05
C TYR A 50 4.35 -4.91 3.97
N PHE A 51 3.55 -4.21 3.18
CA PHE A 51 2.78 -4.79 2.06
C PHE A 51 3.44 -4.63 0.69
N VAL A 52 4.35 -3.66 0.55
CA VAL A 52 4.94 -3.25 -0.74
C VAL A 52 5.40 -4.43 -1.60
N LYS A 53 6.18 -5.35 -1.02
CA LYS A 53 6.75 -6.49 -1.76
C LYS A 53 5.67 -7.49 -2.18
N ASP A 54 4.76 -7.81 -1.27
CA ASP A 54 3.64 -8.71 -1.55
C ASP A 54 2.72 -8.14 -2.62
N PHE A 55 2.37 -6.86 -2.53
CA PHE A 55 1.50 -6.20 -3.51
C PHE A 55 2.17 -6.07 -4.87
N LYS A 56 3.49 -5.81 -4.91
CA LYS A 56 4.25 -5.86 -6.16
C LYS A 56 4.24 -7.25 -6.78
N LYS A 57 4.44 -8.30 -5.98
CA LYS A 57 4.38 -9.70 -6.45
C LYS A 57 2.98 -10.06 -6.97
N LEU A 58 1.93 -9.66 -6.27
CA LEU A 58 0.53 -9.82 -6.72
C LEU A 58 0.27 -9.07 -8.02
N PHE A 59 0.76 -7.84 -8.15
CA PHE A 59 0.65 -7.06 -9.38
C PHE A 59 1.31 -7.79 -10.56
N ASP A 60 2.52 -8.31 -10.37
CA ASP A 60 3.25 -9.02 -11.42
C ASP A 60 2.57 -10.34 -11.82
N LEU A 61 2.06 -11.09 -10.85
CA LEU A 61 1.39 -12.39 -11.08
C LEU A 61 -0.06 -12.28 -11.55
N SER A 62 -0.72 -11.13 -11.38
CA SER A 62 -2.16 -11.01 -11.59
C SER A 62 -2.58 -9.67 -12.21
N LYS A 63 -1.68 -9.10 -13.03
CA LYS A 63 -1.75 -7.76 -13.62
C LYS A 63 -3.11 -7.40 -14.23
N GLU A 64 -3.73 -8.31 -14.98
CA GLU A 64 -5.01 -8.06 -15.65
C GLU A 64 -6.18 -7.89 -14.68
N SER A 65 -6.16 -8.64 -13.57
CA SER A 65 -7.18 -8.60 -12.52
C SER A 65 -6.88 -7.61 -11.40
N PHE A 66 -5.64 -7.11 -11.33
CA PHE A 66 -5.17 -6.26 -10.24
C PHE A 66 -5.82 -4.87 -10.29
N SER A 67 -6.51 -4.51 -9.21
CA SER A 67 -7.20 -3.24 -9.08
C SER A 67 -7.01 -2.69 -7.67
N ILE A 68 -6.80 -1.38 -7.57
CA ILE A 68 -6.88 -0.65 -6.31
C ILE A 68 -7.98 0.38 -6.44
N LYS A 69 -8.90 0.41 -5.48
CA LYS A 69 -10.01 1.36 -5.44
C LYS A 69 -10.12 2.01 -4.08
N VAL A 70 -10.67 3.22 -4.07
CA VAL A 70 -11.08 3.90 -2.84
C VAL A 70 -12.22 3.10 -2.21
N LYS A 71 -12.01 2.58 -1.00
CA LYS A 71 -13.06 1.91 -0.23
C LYS A 71 -13.86 2.93 0.57
N GLN A 72 -13.17 3.88 1.20
CA GLN A 72 -13.76 4.90 2.05
C GLN A 72 -12.78 6.06 2.28
N VAL A 73 -13.32 7.28 2.44
CA VAL A 73 -12.58 8.45 2.92
C VAL A 73 -13.05 8.81 4.33
N ASN A 74 -12.19 8.60 5.31
CA ASN A 74 -12.44 8.80 6.73
C ASN A 74 -12.08 10.23 7.16
N LYS A 75 -12.98 11.20 6.92
CA LYS A 75 -12.70 12.63 7.18
C LYS A 75 -12.32 12.94 8.63
N SER A 76 -12.80 12.17 9.59
CA SER A 76 -12.48 12.32 11.02
C SER A 76 -11.20 11.58 11.46
N ALA A 77 -10.61 10.74 10.62
CA ALA A 77 -9.40 10.00 10.95
C ALA A 77 -8.15 10.90 10.86
N PRO A 78 -7.07 10.53 11.58
CA PRO A 78 -5.75 11.12 11.37
C PRO A 78 -5.38 11.08 9.88
N GLU A 79 -4.68 12.10 9.41
CA GLU A 79 -4.41 12.32 7.98
C GLU A 79 -3.83 11.07 7.28
N GLN A 80 -2.89 10.39 7.92
CA GLN A 80 -2.23 9.19 7.41
C GLN A 80 -3.17 7.98 7.25
N LEU A 81 -4.34 8.00 7.91
CA LEU A 81 -5.35 6.93 7.92
C LEU A 81 -6.66 7.38 7.26
N ARG A 82 -6.67 8.56 6.61
CA ARG A 82 -7.86 9.16 6.02
C ARG A 82 -8.36 8.37 4.81
N LEU A 83 -7.46 7.80 4.02
CA LEU A 83 -7.82 7.06 2.81
C LEU A 83 -7.78 5.55 3.07
N LEU A 84 -8.94 4.90 3.07
CA LEU A 84 -9.04 3.44 3.06
C LEU A 84 -9.15 2.95 1.61
N CYS A 85 -8.22 2.07 1.24
CA CYS A 85 -8.18 1.46 -0.09
C CYS A 85 -8.58 -0.02 -0.03
N GLU A 86 -9.07 -0.54 -1.15
CA GLU A 86 -9.29 -1.96 -1.38
C GLU A 86 -8.47 -2.42 -2.57
N ILE A 87 -7.77 -3.54 -2.41
CA ILE A 87 -7.06 -4.21 -3.50
C ILE A 87 -7.82 -5.47 -3.85
N THR A 88 -8.08 -5.69 -5.13
CA THR A 88 -8.66 -6.93 -5.65
C THR A 88 -7.79 -7.46 -6.77
N CYS A 89 -7.54 -8.76 -6.77
CA CYS A 89 -6.88 -9.47 -7.85
C CYS A 89 -7.24 -10.96 -7.76
N ASN A 90 -6.98 -11.70 -8.83
CA ASN A 90 -6.99 -13.15 -8.77
C ASN A 90 -5.89 -13.63 -7.80
N TRP A 91 -6.17 -14.71 -7.08
CA TRP A 91 -5.19 -15.31 -6.20
C TRP A 91 -4.32 -16.30 -6.98
N HIS A 92 -3.05 -15.97 -7.19
CA HIS A 92 -2.12 -16.83 -7.92
C HIS A 92 -1.54 -17.92 -7.00
N LYS A 93 -1.45 -19.16 -7.48
CA LYS A 93 -0.89 -20.31 -6.71
C LYS A 93 0.55 -20.10 -6.23
N ASP A 94 1.33 -19.29 -6.95
CA ASP A 94 2.73 -18.99 -6.64
C ASP A 94 2.90 -17.78 -5.69
N PHE A 95 1.78 -17.25 -5.19
CA PHE A 95 1.76 -16.20 -4.18
C PHE A 95 1.50 -16.78 -2.79
N SER A 96 2.38 -16.41 -1.85
CA SER A 96 2.20 -16.66 -0.42
C SER A 96 2.52 -15.36 0.32
N PRO A 97 1.55 -14.80 1.07
CA PRO A 97 1.73 -13.52 1.75
C PRO A 97 2.72 -13.64 2.91
N PHE A 98 3.41 -12.55 3.24
CA PHE A 98 4.31 -12.44 4.38
C PHE A 98 5.39 -13.54 4.43
N SER A 99 5.88 -13.97 3.27
CA SER A 99 6.88 -15.06 3.16
C SER A 99 8.33 -14.63 3.41
N GLU A 100 8.56 -13.34 3.70
CA GLU A 100 9.89 -12.82 4.04
C GLU A 100 10.28 -13.12 5.49
N ASP A 101 11.57 -13.35 5.75
CA ASP A 101 12.13 -13.66 7.07
C ASP A 101 11.76 -12.65 8.17
N LYS A 102 11.54 -11.38 7.82
CA LYS A 102 11.14 -10.34 8.77
C LYS A 102 9.76 -10.58 9.41
N PHE A 103 8.96 -11.49 8.83
CA PHE A 103 7.67 -11.93 9.36
C PHE A 103 7.75 -13.30 10.05
N ALA A 104 8.96 -13.86 10.21
CA ALA A 104 9.15 -15.07 10.98
C ALA A 104 8.72 -14.86 12.44
N LEU A 105 8.33 -15.97 13.07
CA LEU A 105 7.96 -15.97 14.49
C LEU A 105 9.16 -15.53 15.33
N ILE A 106 8.93 -14.60 16.24
CA ILE A 106 9.94 -14.21 17.23
C ILE A 106 10.07 -15.36 18.23
N ASN A 107 11.27 -15.95 18.34
CA ASN A 107 11.51 -16.99 19.32
C ASN A 107 11.54 -16.36 20.73
N ILE A 108 10.61 -16.78 21.59
CA ILE A 108 10.39 -16.14 22.91
C ILE A 108 11.49 -16.51 23.91
N ASP A 109 12.23 -17.59 23.66
CA ASP A 109 13.24 -18.11 24.58
C ASP A 109 14.53 -17.26 24.66
N GLU A 110 14.86 -16.47 23.62
CA GLU A 110 16.05 -15.60 23.63
C GLU A 110 15.88 -14.33 24.47
N ARG A 111 14.66 -13.97 24.90
CA ARG A 111 14.44 -12.78 25.75
C ARG A 111 14.78 -13.01 27.22
N ARG A 112 14.73 -14.25 27.72
CA ARG A 112 15.01 -14.56 29.13
C ARG A 112 16.50 -14.71 29.46
N ALA A 113 17.36 -14.72 28.46
CA ALA A 113 18.82 -14.85 28.66
C ALA A 113 19.54 -13.50 28.77
N ASN A 114 18.84 -12.38 28.55
CA ASN A 114 19.39 -11.02 28.59
C ASN A 114 18.69 -10.11 29.63
N ASP A 115 17.86 -10.67 30.52
CA ASP A 115 17.27 -9.98 31.69
C ASP A 115 17.93 -10.49 32.98
#